data_AF-A0A2M8HCL9-F1
#
_entry.id   AF-A0A2M8HCL9-F1
#
_cell.length_a   1.000
_cell.length_b   1.000
_cell.length_c   1.000
_cell.angle_alpha   90.00
_cell.angle_beta   90.00
_cell.angle_gamma   90.00
#
_symmetry.space_group_name_H-M   'P 1'
#
loop_
_entity.id
_entity.type
_entity.pdbx_description
1 polymer ?
#
loop_
_entity_poly.entity_id
_entity_poly.type
_entity_poly.pdbx_seq_one_letter_code
_entity_poly.pdbx_strand_id
1 'polypeptide(L)'
;MVERIAVGLLLAALWLGIWLSPILLTMAAACLMVWGWQGADYLVANILMVLMLAAGIGLVPACWLSERVRKGPGLLTLHGWLMNNRELNKPGSRPLL
;
A
#
# COMPACT_ATOMS: atom_id res chain seq x y z
N MET A 1 21.87 -8.18 -16.72
CA MET A 1 20.91 -9.17 -16.16
C MET A 1 20.54 -8.84 -14.72
N VAL A 2 21.53 -8.58 -13.85
CA VAL A 2 21.34 -8.15 -12.44
C VAL A 2 20.51 -6.86 -12.31
N GLU A 3 20.75 -5.83 -13.13
CA GLU A 3 19.95 -4.59 -13.10
C GLU A 3 18.46 -4.81 -13.36
N ARG A 4 18.09 -5.70 -14.30
CA ARG A 4 16.67 -6.02 -14.56
C ARG A 4 16.01 -6.71 -13.36
N ILE A 5 16.74 -7.58 -12.67
CA ILE A 5 16.24 -8.27 -11.47
C ILE A 5 16.10 -7.28 -10.33
N ALA A 6 17.09 -6.39 -10.14
CA ALA A 6 17.05 -5.36 -9.11
C ALA A 6 15.87 -4.39 -9.32
N VAL A 7 15.63 -3.94 -10.56
CA VAL A 7 14.48 -3.09 -10.90
C VAL A 7 13.15 -3.83 -10.65
N GLY A 8 13.06 -5.09 -11.04
CA GLY A 8 11.87 -5.91 -10.78
C GLY A 8 11.59 -6.13 -9.28
N LEU A 9 12.64 -6.38 -8.49
CA LEU A 9 12.54 -6.56 -7.04
C LEU A 9 12.13 -5.27 -6.34
N LEU A 10 12.69 -4.14 -6.77
CA LEU A 10 12.39 -2.82 -6.23
C LEU A 10 10.94 -2.45 -6.54
N LEU A 11 10.48 -2.72 -7.77
CA LEU A 11 9.08 -2.54 -8.17
C LEU A 11 8.12 -3.40 -7.34
N ALA A 12 8.48 -4.67 -7.11
CA ALA A 12 7.69 -5.60 -6.30
C ALA A 12 7.64 -5.17 -4.83
N ALA A 13 8.77 -4.75 -4.26
CA ALA A 13 8.85 -4.23 -2.89
C ALA A 13 8.02 -2.94 -2.73
N LEU A 14 8.09 -2.05 -3.72
CA LEU A 14 7.31 -0.81 -3.73
C LEU A 14 5.81 -1.10 -3.82
N TRP A 15 5.44 -2.08 -4.64
CA TRP A 15 4.06 -2.53 -4.75
C TRP A 15 3.55 -3.17 -3.47
N LEU A 16 4.34 -4.04 -2.85
CA LEU A 16 4.05 -4.62 -1.55
C LEU A 16 3.90 -3.53 -0.48
N GLY A 17 4.78 -2.53 -0.44
CA GLY A 17 4.67 -1.41 0.49
C GLY A 17 3.39 -0.60 0.30
N ILE A 18 3.03 -0.32 -0.95
CA ILE A 18 1.79 0.37 -1.31
C ILE A 18 0.55 -0.47 -0.96
N TRP A 19 0.63 -1.80 -1.09
CA TRP A 19 -0.42 -2.74 -0.67
C TRP A 19 -0.57 -2.84 0.83
N LEU A 20 0.55 -2.87 1.54
CA LEU A 20 0.60 -3.06 2.98
C LEU A 20 0.23 -1.78 3.72
N SER A 21 0.50 -0.61 3.15
CA SER A 21 0.20 0.70 3.73
C SER A 21 -1.27 0.88 4.14
N PRO A 22 -2.28 0.66 3.28
CA PRO A 22 -3.68 0.79 3.68
C PRO A 22 -4.08 -0.22 4.75
N ILE A 23 -3.56 -1.45 4.70
CA ILE A 23 -3.84 -2.50 5.70
C ILE A 23 -3.26 -2.12 7.07
N LEU A 24 -2.01 -1.66 7.10
CA LEU A 24 -1.36 -1.19 8.32
C LEU A 24 -2.05 0.06 8.88
N LEU A 25 -2.48 0.97 8.01
CA LEU A 25 -3.17 2.19 8.41
C LEU A 25 -4.53 1.86 9.04
N THR A 26 -5.31 0.94 8.46
CA THR A 26 -6.59 0.53 9.05
C THR A 26 -6.39 -0.22 10.36
N MET A 27 -5.36 -1.07 10.48
CA MET A 27 -4.99 -1.72 11.74
C MET A 27 -4.64 -0.70 12.83
N ALA A 28 -3.78 0.28 12.52
CA ALA A 28 -3.41 1.33 13.46
C ALA A 28 -4.62 2.18 13.88
N ALA A 29 -5.45 2.60 12.92
CA ALA A 29 -6.65 3.37 13.20
C ALA A 29 -7.65 2.59 14.06
N ALA A 30 -7.87 1.30 13.77
CA ALA A 30 -8.75 0.44 14.55
C ALA A 30 -8.23 0.22 15.98
N CYS A 31 -6.92 0.01 16.15
CA CYS A 31 -6.30 -0.07 17.47
C CYS A 31 -6.50 1.22 18.27
N LEU A 32 -6.28 2.40 17.67
CA LEU A 32 -6.51 3.68 18.33
C LEU A 32 -7.98 3.90 18.68
N MET A 33 -8.91 3.52 17.80
CA MET A 33 -10.35 3.63 18.07
C MET A 33 -10.78 2.73 19.22
N VAL A 34 -10.38 1.45 19.21
CA VAL A 34 -10.74 0.49 20.26
C VAL A 34 -10.07 0.88 21.57
N TRP A 35 -8.81 1.32 21.53
CA TRP A 35 -8.13 1.83 22.72
C TRP A 35 -8.86 3.05 23.31
N GLY A 36 -9.24 4.02 22.48
CA GLY A 36 -9.93 5.24 22.92
C GLY A 36 -11.36 5.01 23.40
N TRP A 37 -12.07 4.01 22.87
CA TRP A 37 -13.47 3.75 23.22
C TRP A 37 -13.65 2.67 24.31
N GLN A 38 -12.89 1.59 24.23
CA GLN A 38 -13.06 0.39 25.09
C GLN A 38 -11.90 0.19 26.08
N GLY A 39 -10.84 0.99 25.98
CA GLY A 39 -9.67 0.91 26.85
C GLY A 39 -8.62 -0.11 26.40
N ALA A 40 -7.45 -0.05 27.05
CA ALA A 40 -6.29 -0.89 26.72
C ALA A 40 -6.54 -2.38 26.99
N ASP A 41 -7.20 -2.71 28.10
CA ASP A 41 -7.40 -4.10 28.51
C ASP A 41 -8.27 -4.88 27.51
N TYR A 42 -9.29 -4.22 26.96
CA TYR A 42 -10.13 -4.81 25.92
C TYR A 42 -9.37 -4.99 24.60
N LEU A 43 -8.56 -4.00 24.21
CA LEU A 43 -7.74 -4.07 23.00
C LEU A 43 -6.75 -5.23 23.06
N VAL A 44 -6.05 -5.40 24.19
CA VAL A 44 -5.07 -6.48 24.37
C VAL A 44 -5.76 -7.84 24.35
N ALA A 45 -6.90 -7.98 25.03
CA ALA A 45 -7.68 -9.22 25.06
C ALA A 45 -8.21 -9.62 23.66
N ASN A 46 -8.54 -8.64 22.83
CA ASN A 46 -9.18 -8.86 21.52
C ASN A 46 -8.28 -8.48 20.33
N ILE A 47 -6.96 -8.37 20.54
CA ILE A 47 -6.04 -7.80 19.54
C ILE A 47 -6.12 -8.53 18.20
N LEU A 48 -6.17 -9.86 18.20
CA LEU A 48 -6.28 -10.66 16.99
C LEU A 48 -7.57 -10.37 16.22
N MET A 49 -8.69 -10.25 16.92
CA MET A 49 -9.98 -9.95 16.29
C MET A 49 -9.99 -8.54 15.68
N VAL A 50 -9.49 -7.54 16.44
CA VAL A 50 -9.40 -6.15 15.98
C VAL A 50 -8.51 -6.05 14.75
N LEU A 51 -7.34 -6.70 14.78
CA LEU A 51 -6.39 -6.72 13.66
C LEU A 51 -6.96 -7.44 12.43
N MET A 52 -7.65 -8.57 12.59
CA MET A 52 -8.24 -9.31 11.47
C MET A 52 -9.39 -8.53 10.81
N LEU A 53 -10.27 -7.90 11.61
CA LEU A 53 -11.33 -7.04 11.09
C LEU A 53 -10.75 -5.82 10.37
N ALA A 54 -9.76 -5.17 10.97
CA ALA A 54 -9.10 -4.01 10.38
C ALA A 54 -8.33 -4.36 9.10
N ALA A 55 -7.70 -5.53 9.05
CA ALA A 55 -7.05 -6.04 7.85
C ALA A 55 -8.07 -6.32 6.74
N GLY A 56 -9.22 -6.92 7.08
CA GLY A 56 -10.32 -7.14 6.13
C GLY A 56 -10.88 -5.83 5.57
N ILE A 57 -11.07 -4.82 6.42
CA ILE A 57 -11.49 -3.48 5.99
C ILE A 57 -10.41 -2.82 5.12
N GLY A 58 -9.13 -2.94 5.49
CA GLY A 58 -7.99 -2.41 4.74
C GLY A 58 -7.75 -3.10 3.39
N LEU A 59 -8.29 -4.29 3.21
CA LEU A 59 -8.23 -5.04 1.95
C LEU A 59 -9.07 -4.38 0.85
N VAL A 60 -10.16 -3.70 1.22
CA VAL A 60 -11.01 -2.95 0.27
C VAL A 60 -10.25 -1.80 -0.41
N PRO A 61 -9.63 -0.85 0.31
CA PRO A 61 -8.82 0.19 -0.30
C PRO A 61 -7.57 -0.39 -0.98
N ALA A 62 -6.96 -1.48 -0.48
CA ALA A 62 -5.84 -2.14 -1.15
C ALA A 62 -6.24 -2.71 -2.54
N CYS A 63 -7.39 -3.40 -2.62
CA CYS A 63 -7.94 -3.90 -3.88
C CYS A 63 -8.32 -2.75 -4.82
N TRP A 64 -8.95 -1.70 -4.30
CA TRP A 64 -9.30 -0.52 -5.09
C TRP A 64 -8.06 0.20 -5.64
N LEU A 65 -7.01 0.34 -4.82
CA LEU A 65 -5.75 0.95 -5.23
C LEU A 65 -5.08 0.10 -6.31
N SER A 66 -5.13 -1.23 -6.17
CA SER A 66 -4.64 -2.17 -7.18
C SER A 66 -5.33 -1.98 -8.53
N GLU A 67 -6.66 -1.85 -8.49
CA GLU A 67 -7.46 -1.67 -9.69
C GLU A 67 -7.20 -0.29 -10.32
N ARG A 68 -7.01 0.74 -9.50
CA ARG A 68 -6.65 2.10 -9.91
C ARG A 68 -5.28 2.16 -10.58
N VAL A 69 -4.26 1.49 -10.04
CA VAL A 69 -2.93 1.45 -10.65
C VAL A 69 -2.97 0.64 -11.94
N ARG A 70 -3.76 -0.44 -12.00
CA ARG A 70 -3.94 -1.25 -13.21
C ARG A 70 -4.66 -0.50 -14.34
N LYS A 71 -5.67 0.31 -14.00
CA LYS A 71 -6.44 1.14 -14.96
C LYS A 71 -5.80 2.52 -15.21
N GLY A 72 -4.81 2.91 -14.41
CA GLY A 72 -4.14 4.21 -14.43
C GLY A 72 -2.72 4.17 -15.01
N PRO A 73 -1.89 5.19 -14.73
CA PRO A 73 -0.59 5.39 -15.40
C PRO A 73 0.54 4.44 -14.95
N GLY A 74 0.21 3.34 -14.25
CA GLY A 74 1.17 2.37 -13.73
C GLY A 74 1.88 2.79 -12.43
N LEU A 75 2.55 1.82 -11.79
CA LEU A 75 3.17 1.95 -10.47
C LEU A 75 4.23 3.04 -10.38
N LEU A 76 5.09 3.12 -11.41
CA LEU A 76 6.22 4.05 -11.47
C LEU A 76 5.77 5.50 -11.49
N THR A 77 4.67 5.81 -12.19
CA THR A 77 4.12 7.16 -12.25
C THR A 77 3.51 7.56 -10.92
N LEU A 78 2.85 6.63 -10.21
CA LEU A 78 2.33 6.84 -8.86
C LEU A 78 3.45 7.07 -7.85
N HIS A 79 4.52 6.30 -7.93
CA HIS A 79 5.72 6.52 -7.12
C HIS A 79 6.39 7.86 -7.44
N GLY A 80 6.49 8.22 -8.72
CA GLY A 80 7.00 9.52 -9.17
C GLY A 80 6.16 10.69 -8.68
N TRP A 81 4.83 10.55 -8.62
CA TRP A 81 3.94 11.52 -7.99
C TRP A 81 4.18 11.63 -6.48
N LEU A 82 4.31 10.49 -5.78
CA LEU A 82 4.50 10.45 -4.33
C LEU A 82 5.84 11.06 -3.90
N MET A 83 6.90 10.82 -4.68
CA MET A 83 8.23 11.38 -4.44
C MET A 83 8.42 12.77 -5.07
N ASN A 84 7.38 13.36 -5.66
CA ASN A 84 7.45 14.62 -6.42
C ASN A 84 8.64 14.64 -7.42
N ASN A 85 8.89 13.50 -8.05
CA ASN A 85 10.08 13.28 -8.87
C ASN A 85 9.70 13.41 -10.35
N ARG A 86 10.09 14.53 -10.97
CA ARG A 86 9.76 14.84 -12.38
C ARG A 86 10.36 13.85 -13.37
N GLU A 87 11.46 13.17 -13.02
CA GLU A 87 12.09 12.18 -13.90
C GLU A 87 11.31 10.86 -13.98
N LEU A 88 10.74 10.42 -12.86
CA LEU A 88 9.86 9.24 -12.79
C LEU A 88 8.44 9.52 -13.31
N ASN A 89 8.03 10.79 -13.34
CA ASN A 89 6.74 11.25 -13.83
C ASN A 89 6.70 11.47 -15.35
N LYS A 90 7.86 11.36 -16.04
CA LYS A 90 7.86 11.33 -17.50
C LYS A 90 7.32 9.97 -17.93
N PRO A 91 6.23 9.89 -18.72
CA PRO A 91 5.86 8.66 -19.38
C PRO A 91 7.06 8.25 -20.23
N GLY A 92 7.74 7.18 -19.81
CA GLY A 92 8.86 6.64 -20.57
C GLY A 92 8.38 6.46 -22.01
N SER A 93 9.07 7.14 -22.92
CA SER A 93 8.91 6.99 -24.35
C SER A 93 8.67 5.52 -24.65
N ARG A 94 7.56 5.24 -25.34
CA ARG A 94 7.31 3.93 -25.95
C ARG A 94 8.63 3.37 -26.46
N PRO A 95 9.05 2.14 -26.13
CA PRO A 95 10.02 1.50 -26.99
C PRO A 95 9.33 1.42 -28.36
N LEU A 96 9.84 2.22 -29.31
CA LEU A 96 9.56 2.03 -30.73
C LEU A 96 10.13 0.65 -31.08
N LEU A 97 9.24 -0.34 -31.11
CA LEU A 97 9.32 -1.53 -31.94
C LEU A 97 8.00 -1.62 -32.69
#